data_AF-A0A423NJ27-F1
#
_entry.id   AF-A0A423NJ27-F1
#
_cell.length_a   1.000
_cell.length_b   1.000
_cell.length_c   1.000
_cell.angle_alpha   90.00
_cell.angle_beta   90.00
_cell.angle_gamma   90.00
#
_symmetry.space_group_name_H-M   'P 1'
#
loop_
_entity.id
_entity.type
_entity.pdbx_description
1 polymer ?
#
loop_
_entity_poly.entity_id
_entity_poly.type
_entity_poly.pdbx_seq_one_letter_code
_entity_poly.pdbx_strand_id
1 'polypeptide(L)'
;MDYPKSVPSVGLVDGRFVDENPVAGTPGSLIPAVWGNSVTEELLSVIKAAGIIPAEAATDQLLAAFKKLLSLASPMASRVTEVSGTKTLIADELGLVLISANGADVTITLPPVNALSGVRDVIVRRTDNSANRLVVQAAGNDRIRFHTHLSANGYPFLVLMGAGDWWHLRSDGSGNWWPVGRFDGSALGRIVFETSTALSPGGYGALNGREFLRAEWPWLWDHAVQSGMLRAEADRAGGWSSGDGIKTFRGPEVRGEFLRMLDEQRNIDAGRVAGSWQTGTNIAGDNGSAPAVHAIGNLATIGADPTAFLGLTYYVTATNAENFSAPYWGMARPRNIAYPGRLKLI
;
A
#
# COMPACT_ATOMS: atom_id res chain seq x y z
N MET A 1 -7.88 48.64 6.14
CA MET A 1 -7.74 50.12 6.19
C MET A 1 -8.91 50.85 5.51
N ASP A 2 -9.26 52.09 5.93
CA ASP A 2 -10.22 52.99 5.25
C ASP A 2 -9.49 54.26 4.73
N TYR A 3 -10.12 55.06 3.87
CA TYR A 3 -9.57 56.34 3.36
C TYR A 3 -9.35 57.36 4.51
N PRO A 4 -8.37 58.27 4.39
CA PRO A 4 -7.97 59.20 5.45
C PRO A 4 -8.95 60.40 5.63
N LYS A 5 -10.23 60.12 5.88
CA LYS A 5 -11.32 61.12 5.97
C LYS A 5 -11.13 62.14 7.09
N SER A 6 -10.34 61.81 8.10
CA SER A 6 -10.02 62.68 9.24
C SER A 6 -8.87 63.65 8.98
N VAL A 7 -8.16 63.52 7.84
CA VAL A 7 -7.07 64.43 7.48
C VAL A 7 -7.66 65.66 6.80
N PRO A 8 -7.50 66.88 7.37
CA PRO A 8 -8.01 68.09 6.76
C PRO A 8 -7.42 68.30 5.36
N SER A 9 -8.23 68.82 4.43
CA SER A 9 -7.82 69.16 3.06
C SER A 9 -7.21 68.00 2.27
N VAL A 10 -7.56 66.75 2.61
CA VAL A 10 -7.05 65.56 1.91
C VAL A 10 -7.58 65.42 0.47
N GLY A 11 -8.60 66.20 0.10
CA GLY A 11 -9.09 66.30 -1.27
C GLY A 11 -9.86 65.08 -1.77
N LEU A 12 -10.48 64.30 -0.89
CA LEU A 12 -11.32 63.15 -1.27
C LEU A 12 -12.65 63.63 -1.89
N VAL A 13 -13.11 62.95 -2.94
CA VAL A 13 -14.47 63.13 -3.50
C VAL A 13 -15.23 61.83 -3.28
N ASP A 14 -16.43 61.92 -2.71
CA ASP A 14 -17.24 60.76 -2.29
C ASP A 14 -16.47 59.74 -1.43
N GLY A 15 -15.52 60.24 -0.64
CA GLY A 15 -14.69 59.43 0.25
C GLY A 15 -13.60 58.61 -0.45
N ARG A 16 -13.25 58.92 -1.70
CA ARG A 16 -12.17 58.27 -2.47
C ARG A 16 -11.12 59.26 -2.97
N PHE A 17 -9.93 58.75 -3.27
CA PHE A 17 -8.88 59.55 -3.91
C PHE A 17 -9.30 59.92 -5.34
N VAL A 18 -8.99 61.16 -5.74
CA VAL A 18 -9.18 61.68 -7.10
C VAL A 18 -7.89 62.31 -7.60
N ASP A 19 -7.68 62.23 -8.91
CA ASP A 19 -6.54 62.88 -9.56
C ASP A 19 -6.69 64.41 -9.56
N GLU A 20 -5.58 65.10 -9.77
CA GLU A 20 -5.59 66.54 -10.03
C GLU A 20 -6.37 66.83 -11.33
N ASN A 21 -7.18 67.88 -11.31
CA ASN A 21 -7.82 68.40 -12.51
C ASN A 21 -7.35 69.85 -12.75
N PRO A 22 -6.29 70.04 -13.57
CA PRO A 22 -5.75 71.36 -13.87
C PRO A 22 -6.74 72.29 -14.58
N VAL A 23 -7.70 71.73 -15.34
CA VAL A 23 -8.70 72.50 -16.11
C VAL A 23 -9.77 73.08 -15.19
N ALA A 24 -10.17 72.32 -14.16
CA ALA A 24 -11.14 72.77 -13.15
C ALA A 24 -10.48 73.51 -11.96
N GLY A 25 -9.15 73.58 -11.90
CA GLY A 25 -8.41 74.20 -10.80
C GLY A 25 -8.53 73.43 -9.48
N THR A 26 -8.87 72.14 -9.51
CA THR A 26 -9.01 71.31 -8.30
C THR A 26 -7.75 70.47 -8.07
N PRO A 27 -7.06 70.63 -6.93
CA PRO A 27 -5.93 69.79 -6.56
C PRO A 27 -6.34 68.32 -6.44
N GLY A 28 -5.43 67.40 -6.77
CA GLY A 28 -5.64 65.97 -6.54
C GLY A 28 -5.65 65.65 -5.04
N SER A 29 -6.16 64.47 -4.70
CA SER A 29 -6.16 64.04 -3.30
C SER A 29 -4.74 63.85 -2.77
N LEU A 30 -4.49 64.34 -1.57
CA LEU A 30 -3.27 64.07 -0.83
C LEU A 30 -3.29 62.61 -0.35
N ILE A 31 -2.18 61.90 -0.50
CA ILE A 31 -1.97 60.58 0.14
C ILE A 31 -1.10 60.81 1.38
N PRO A 32 -1.67 60.83 2.61
CA PRO A 32 -0.89 61.07 3.81
C PRO A 32 0.08 59.92 4.05
N ALA A 33 1.32 60.22 4.48
CA ALA A 33 2.33 59.21 4.77
C ALA A 33 1.83 58.16 5.79
N VAL A 34 1.07 58.59 6.81
CA VAL A 34 0.45 57.69 7.79
C VAL A 34 -0.44 56.66 7.10
N TRP A 35 -1.26 57.09 6.14
CA TRP A 35 -2.15 56.20 5.41
C TRP A 35 -1.38 55.27 4.48
N GLY A 36 -0.44 55.80 3.69
CA GLY A 36 0.40 55.01 2.78
C GLY A 36 1.19 53.94 3.52
N ASN A 37 1.86 54.30 4.62
CA ASN A 37 2.58 53.37 5.47
C ASN A 37 1.66 52.32 6.07
N SER A 38 0.45 52.70 6.51
CA SER A 38 -0.51 51.74 7.09
C SER A 38 -0.97 50.69 6.07
N VAL A 39 -1.24 51.10 4.82
CA VAL A 39 -1.57 50.14 3.74
C VAL A 39 -0.38 49.24 3.44
N THR A 40 0.83 49.79 3.34
CA THR A 40 2.04 49.00 3.13
C THR A 40 2.23 48.01 4.28
N GLU A 41 2.10 48.42 5.54
CA GLU A 41 2.24 47.54 6.69
C GLU A 41 1.15 46.46 6.79
N GLU A 42 -0.09 46.74 6.36
CA GLU A 42 -1.17 45.74 6.30
C GLU A 42 -0.81 44.62 5.30
N LEU A 43 -0.29 44.98 4.12
CA LEU A 43 0.19 44.01 3.12
C LEU A 43 1.44 43.26 3.60
N LEU A 44 2.41 43.96 4.20
CA LEU A 44 3.60 43.35 4.78
C LEU A 44 3.26 42.38 5.90
N SER A 45 2.21 42.65 6.69
CA SER A 45 1.74 41.77 7.76
C SER A 45 1.25 40.43 7.21
N VAL A 46 0.50 40.43 6.10
CA VAL A 46 0.07 39.20 5.41
C VAL A 46 1.28 38.41 4.88
N ILE A 47 2.24 39.09 4.25
CA ILE A 47 3.47 38.47 3.72
C ILE A 47 4.30 37.85 4.85
N LYS A 48 4.48 38.57 5.96
CA LYS A 48 5.18 38.08 7.14
C LYS A 48 4.42 36.94 7.84
N ALA A 49 3.10 36.99 7.90
CA ALA A 49 2.27 35.92 8.46
C ALA A 49 2.42 34.61 7.66
N ALA A 50 2.61 34.71 6.35
CA ALA A 50 2.99 33.58 5.51
C ALA A 50 4.46 33.15 5.69
N GLY A 51 5.25 33.79 6.56
CA GLY A 51 6.67 33.50 6.77
C GLY A 51 7.53 33.83 5.55
N ILE A 52 7.12 34.81 4.73
CA ILE A 52 7.89 35.32 3.59
C ILE A 52 8.63 36.58 4.07
N ILE A 53 9.91 36.72 3.72
CA ILE A 53 10.69 37.94 4.00
C ILE A 53 10.35 38.96 2.90
N PRO A 54 9.79 40.14 3.24
CA PRO A 54 9.41 41.11 2.22
C PRO A 54 10.62 41.68 1.46
N ALA A 55 10.50 41.81 0.15
CA ALA A 55 11.51 42.39 -0.74
C ALA A 55 10.89 43.44 -1.67
N GLU A 56 11.40 44.67 -1.68
CA GLU A 56 10.82 45.77 -2.46
C GLU A 56 10.76 45.50 -3.97
N ALA A 57 11.75 44.78 -4.51
CA ALA A 57 11.84 44.46 -5.93
C ALA A 57 10.87 43.35 -6.39
N ALA A 58 10.17 42.67 -5.47
CA ALA A 58 9.27 41.56 -5.79
C ALA A 58 7.80 42.00 -5.76
N THR A 59 7.09 41.81 -6.87
CA THR A 59 5.72 42.33 -7.07
C THR A 59 4.61 41.27 -6.90
N ASP A 60 4.96 40.02 -6.62
CA ASP A 60 4.04 38.87 -6.50
C ASP A 60 3.92 38.32 -5.06
N GLN A 61 4.54 38.98 -4.08
CA GLN A 61 4.66 38.48 -2.71
C GLN A 61 3.32 38.33 -2.01
N LEU A 62 2.35 39.21 -2.25
CA LEU A 62 1.01 39.10 -1.68
C LEU A 62 0.29 37.84 -2.18
N LEU A 63 0.41 37.56 -3.48
CA LEU A 63 -0.14 36.34 -4.09
C LEU A 63 0.54 35.09 -3.51
N ALA A 64 1.87 35.11 -3.38
CA ALA A 64 2.62 34.02 -2.75
C ALA A 64 2.19 33.80 -1.28
N ALA A 65 1.94 34.88 -0.54
CA ALA A 65 1.48 34.83 0.84
C ALA A 65 0.10 34.17 0.95
N PHE A 66 -0.87 34.58 0.11
CA PHE A 66 -2.19 33.95 0.09
C PHE A 66 -2.13 32.46 -0.27
N LYS A 67 -1.36 32.09 -1.30
CA LYS A 67 -1.17 30.67 -1.66
C LYS A 67 -0.63 29.85 -0.49
N LYS A 68 0.31 30.41 0.29
CA LYS A 68 0.90 29.74 1.46
C LYS A 68 -0.04 29.72 2.67
N LEU A 69 -0.84 30.75 2.91
CA LEU A 69 -1.83 30.75 4.00
C LEU A 69 -2.99 29.78 3.74
N LEU A 70 -3.50 29.74 2.50
CA LEU A 70 -4.56 28.79 2.10
C LEU A 70 -4.07 27.34 2.18
N SER A 71 -2.81 27.13 1.78
CA SER A 71 -2.05 25.90 1.95
C SER A 71 -2.00 25.40 3.40
N LEU A 72 -1.75 26.32 4.35
CA LEU A 72 -1.71 26.01 5.78
C LEU A 72 -3.12 25.73 6.35
N ALA A 73 -4.17 26.30 5.74
CA ALA A 73 -5.54 26.11 6.19
C ALA A 73 -6.09 24.71 5.89
N SER A 74 -5.70 24.10 4.76
CA SER A 74 -6.03 22.71 4.43
C SER A 74 -4.93 22.08 3.56
N PRO A 75 -4.38 20.92 3.95
CA PRO A 75 -3.45 20.20 3.09
C PRO A 75 -4.17 19.57 1.88
N MET A 76 -5.49 19.35 1.96
CA MET A 76 -6.30 18.78 0.88
C MET A 76 -6.90 19.89 0.02
N ALA A 77 -6.62 19.85 -1.29
CA ALA A 77 -7.29 20.70 -2.27
C ALA A 77 -8.68 20.13 -2.62
N SER A 78 -9.69 20.99 -2.70
CA SER A 78 -11.04 20.62 -3.17
C SER A 78 -11.09 20.55 -4.70
N ARG A 79 -10.26 19.67 -5.28
CA ARG A 79 -10.16 19.45 -6.72
C ARG A 79 -10.30 17.97 -7.04
N VAL A 80 -11.00 17.67 -8.13
CA VAL A 80 -11.00 16.34 -8.76
C VAL A 80 -10.21 16.43 -10.06
N THR A 81 -9.23 15.54 -10.23
CA THR A 81 -8.39 15.43 -11.42
C THR A 81 -8.57 14.04 -12.00
N GLU A 82 -8.93 13.95 -13.28
CA GLU A 82 -9.07 12.67 -13.98
C GLU A 82 -7.86 12.43 -14.89
N VAL A 83 -7.33 11.21 -14.89
CA VAL A 83 -6.16 10.82 -15.67
C VAL A 83 -6.39 9.44 -16.30
N SER A 84 -6.13 9.33 -17.60
CA SER A 84 -6.27 8.08 -18.37
C SER A 84 -4.97 7.75 -19.12
N GLY A 85 -3.85 7.74 -18.41
CA GLY A 85 -2.51 7.52 -18.97
C GLY A 85 -1.38 7.87 -17.98
N THR A 86 -0.15 7.52 -18.33
CA THR A 86 1.05 7.87 -17.54
C THR A 86 1.23 9.38 -17.48
N LYS A 87 1.42 9.93 -16.27
CA LYS A 87 1.51 11.38 -16.05
C LYS A 87 2.30 11.72 -14.79
N THR A 88 3.08 12.79 -14.84
CA THR A 88 3.61 13.46 -13.64
C THR A 88 2.63 14.54 -13.21
N LEU A 89 2.10 14.43 -11.99
CA LEU A 89 1.18 15.40 -11.42
C LEU A 89 1.92 16.66 -10.98
N ILE A 90 1.26 17.81 -11.12
CA ILE A 90 1.72 19.08 -10.54
C ILE A 90 0.96 19.39 -9.24
N ALA A 91 1.47 20.34 -8.45
CA ALA A 91 0.89 20.71 -7.15
C ALA A 91 -0.60 21.07 -7.23
N ASP A 92 -1.01 21.75 -8.30
CA ASP A 92 -2.40 22.18 -8.47
C ASP A 92 -3.34 21.01 -8.79
N GLU A 93 -2.82 19.88 -9.28
CA GLU A 93 -3.60 18.69 -9.66
C GLU A 93 -3.84 17.73 -8.49
N LEU A 94 -3.25 18.00 -7.33
CA LEU A 94 -3.51 17.27 -6.09
C LEU A 94 -4.94 17.54 -5.58
N GLY A 95 -5.41 16.70 -4.67
CA GLY A 95 -6.82 16.57 -4.30
C GLY A 95 -7.27 15.12 -4.49
N LEU A 96 -8.43 14.90 -5.12
CA LEU A 96 -8.86 13.57 -5.55
C LEU A 96 -8.42 13.32 -6.99
N VAL A 97 -7.54 12.34 -7.20
CA VAL A 97 -7.04 11.93 -8.50
C VAL A 97 -7.66 10.58 -8.89
N LEU A 98 -8.53 10.61 -9.89
CA LEU A 98 -9.18 9.45 -10.48
C LEU A 98 -8.36 8.96 -11.66
N ILE A 99 -7.92 7.70 -11.62
CA ILE A 99 -6.94 7.15 -12.56
C ILE A 99 -7.53 5.94 -13.26
N SER A 100 -7.51 5.96 -14.59
CA SER A 100 -7.85 4.82 -15.43
C SER A 100 -6.62 4.25 -16.15
N ALA A 101 -6.42 2.94 -16.03
CA ALA A 101 -5.43 2.14 -16.75
C ALA A 101 -6.10 1.21 -17.78
N ASN A 102 -7.23 1.61 -18.37
CA ASN A 102 -7.94 0.76 -19.35
C ASN A 102 -7.14 0.49 -20.63
N GLY A 103 -6.36 1.47 -21.10
CA GLY A 103 -5.65 1.37 -22.39
C GLY A 103 -4.30 0.64 -22.32
N ALA A 104 -3.55 0.81 -21.25
CA ALA A 104 -2.20 0.25 -21.07
C ALA A 104 -1.80 0.32 -19.59
N ASP A 105 -0.61 -0.18 -19.26
CA ASP A 105 0.04 0.07 -17.98
C ASP A 105 0.25 1.58 -17.77
N VAL A 106 -0.05 2.05 -16.56
CA VAL A 106 -0.03 3.48 -16.20
C VAL A 106 0.86 3.71 -14.98
N THR A 107 1.71 4.74 -15.07
CA THR A 107 2.46 5.28 -13.93
C THR A 107 2.06 6.72 -13.67
N ILE A 108 1.58 6.99 -12.45
CA ILE A 108 1.31 8.34 -11.97
C ILE A 108 2.45 8.75 -11.04
N THR A 109 3.21 9.76 -11.44
CA THR A 109 4.31 10.30 -10.62
C THR A 109 3.78 11.46 -9.79
N LEU A 110 3.84 11.34 -8.46
CA LEU A 110 3.55 12.42 -7.53
C LEU A 110 4.58 13.55 -7.69
N PRO A 111 4.21 14.82 -7.49
CA PRO A 111 5.15 15.92 -7.54
C PRO A 111 6.26 15.76 -6.48
N PRO A 112 7.47 16.27 -6.74
CA PRO A 112 8.51 16.35 -5.71
C PRO A 112 8.01 17.09 -4.47
N VAL A 113 8.22 16.53 -3.29
CA VAL A 113 7.75 17.10 -2.02
C VAL A 113 8.33 18.50 -1.79
N ASN A 114 9.58 18.72 -2.19
CA ASN A 114 10.24 20.03 -2.08
C ASN A 114 9.69 21.10 -3.06
N ALA A 115 8.97 20.70 -4.10
CA ALA A 115 8.31 21.61 -5.04
C ALA A 115 6.91 22.03 -4.54
N LEU A 116 6.41 21.42 -3.46
CA LEU A 116 5.11 21.73 -2.88
C LEU A 116 5.18 22.93 -1.94
N SER A 117 4.15 23.78 -2.00
CA SER A 117 3.99 24.85 -1.03
C SER A 117 3.46 24.30 0.30
N GLY A 118 4.34 23.75 1.13
CA GLY A 118 3.99 23.14 2.42
C GLY A 118 3.43 21.72 2.29
N VAL A 119 2.78 21.26 3.36
CA VAL A 119 2.16 19.93 3.42
C VAL A 119 0.94 19.86 2.48
N ARG A 120 0.82 18.75 1.76
CA ARG A 120 -0.27 18.49 0.80
C ARG A 120 -0.77 17.06 0.90
N ASP A 121 -2.06 16.92 0.71
CA ASP A 121 -2.73 15.63 0.62
C ASP A 121 -3.11 15.31 -0.83
N VAL A 122 -3.13 14.02 -1.13
CA VAL A 122 -3.64 13.48 -2.38
C VAL A 122 -4.35 12.16 -2.13
N ILE A 123 -5.53 11.98 -2.72
CA ILE A 123 -6.21 10.71 -2.80
C ILE A 123 -6.05 10.20 -4.22
N VAL A 124 -5.32 9.12 -4.41
CA VAL A 124 -5.21 8.44 -5.71
C VAL A 124 -6.17 7.26 -5.72
N ARG A 125 -7.02 7.16 -6.74
CA ARG A 125 -8.06 6.13 -6.84
C ARG A 125 -8.14 5.54 -8.23
N ARG A 126 -8.15 4.22 -8.32
CA ARG A 126 -8.34 3.50 -9.57
C ARG A 126 -9.83 3.43 -9.91
N THR A 127 -10.18 3.75 -11.16
CA THR A 127 -11.58 3.76 -11.62
C THR A 127 -11.96 2.57 -12.49
N ASP A 128 -10.98 1.88 -13.07
CA ASP A 128 -11.20 0.71 -13.93
C ASP A 128 -10.80 -0.61 -13.27
N ASN A 129 -11.22 -1.72 -13.88
CA ASN A 129 -10.88 -3.08 -13.45
C ASN A 129 -9.99 -3.82 -14.46
N SER A 130 -9.16 -3.09 -15.23
CA SER A 130 -8.28 -3.71 -16.23
C SER A 130 -7.19 -4.57 -15.56
N ALA A 131 -6.62 -5.51 -16.32
CA ALA A 131 -5.47 -6.28 -15.85
C ALA A 131 -4.16 -5.48 -15.88
N ASN A 132 -4.18 -4.27 -16.46
CA ASN A 132 -2.99 -3.44 -16.59
C ASN A 132 -2.52 -2.94 -15.22
N ARG A 133 -1.21 -2.81 -15.10
CA ARG A 133 -0.54 -2.36 -13.88
C ARG A 133 -0.72 -0.85 -13.73
N LEU A 134 -1.15 -0.42 -12.55
CA LEU A 134 -1.30 0.99 -12.20
C LEU A 134 -0.36 1.28 -11.02
N VAL A 135 0.64 2.10 -11.28
CA VAL A 135 1.68 2.51 -10.32
C VAL A 135 1.43 3.94 -9.89
N VAL A 136 1.59 4.20 -8.60
CA VAL A 136 1.73 5.56 -8.07
C VAL A 136 3.14 5.67 -7.50
N GLN A 137 3.95 6.54 -8.07
CA GLN A 137 5.37 6.68 -7.79
C GLN A 137 5.70 8.04 -7.19
N ALA A 138 6.58 8.08 -6.19
CA ALA A 138 7.15 9.32 -5.69
C ALA A 138 8.25 9.86 -6.64
N ALA A 139 8.33 11.17 -6.83
CA ALA A 139 9.32 11.76 -7.72
C ALA A 139 10.75 11.64 -7.17
N GLY A 140 11.70 11.32 -8.06
CA GLY A 140 13.13 11.30 -7.75
C GLY A 140 13.46 10.42 -6.54
N ASN A 141 14.03 11.03 -5.51
CA ASN A 141 14.46 10.35 -4.28
C ASN A 141 13.41 10.34 -3.17
N ASP A 142 12.24 10.93 -3.40
CA ASP A 142 11.16 10.91 -2.42
C ASP A 142 10.67 9.47 -2.18
N ARG A 143 10.03 9.24 -1.02
CA ARG A 143 9.55 7.90 -0.63
C ARG A 143 8.11 7.90 -0.16
N ILE A 144 7.40 6.81 -0.44
CA ILE A 144 6.10 6.52 0.14
C ILE A 144 6.30 5.62 1.37
N ARG A 145 5.90 6.12 2.53
CA ARG A 145 6.20 5.55 3.86
C ARG A 145 5.18 4.49 4.29
N PHE A 146 4.89 3.53 3.43
CA PHE A 146 4.06 2.37 3.75
C PHE A 146 4.92 1.14 4.09
N HIS A 147 4.37 0.22 4.88
CA HIS A 147 5.07 -0.96 5.41
C HIS A 147 6.44 -0.63 6.05
N THR A 148 6.49 0.42 6.89
CA THR A 148 7.74 0.87 7.53
C THR A 148 8.37 -0.14 8.48
N HIS A 149 7.62 -1.17 8.90
CA HIS A 149 8.15 -2.32 9.65
C HIS A 149 9.01 -3.25 8.80
N LEU A 150 8.84 -3.25 7.46
CA LEU A 150 9.66 -4.02 6.53
C LEU A 150 10.85 -3.20 6.01
N SER A 151 10.57 -1.96 5.62
CA SER A 151 11.57 -0.99 5.16
C SER A 151 11.37 0.32 5.90
N ALA A 152 12.28 0.66 6.81
CA ALA A 152 12.22 1.92 7.56
C ALA A 152 12.23 3.15 6.64
N ASN A 153 12.70 3.03 5.40
CA ASN A 153 12.71 4.13 4.42
C ASN A 153 11.44 4.21 3.56
N GLY A 154 10.54 3.22 3.65
CA GLY A 154 9.42 3.06 2.72
C GLY A 154 9.88 2.59 1.34
N TYR A 155 9.04 2.82 0.34
CA TYR A 155 9.25 2.38 -1.05
C TYR A 155 9.07 3.55 -2.04
N PRO A 156 9.71 3.50 -3.22
CA PRO A 156 9.60 4.57 -4.21
C PRO A 156 8.22 4.62 -4.89
N PHE A 157 7.45 3.55 -4.85
CA PHE A 157 6.12 3.48 -5.46
C PHE A 157 5.20 2.51 -4.70
N LEU A 158 3.91 2.61 -4.98
CA LEU A 158 2.87 1.63 -4.65
C LEU A 158 2.08 1.27 -5.92
N VAL A 159 1.17 0.30 -5.81
CA VAL A 159 0.25 -0.07 -6.89
C VAL A 159 -1.21 0.05 -6.45
N LEU A 160 -2.08 0.40 -7.40
CA LEU A 160 -3.54 0.33 -7.21
C LEU A 160 -4.09 -0.91 -7.92
N MET A 161 -4.73 -1.80 -7.17
CA MET A 161 -5.15 -3.12 -7.62
C MET A 161 -6.67 -3.27 -7.55
N GLY A 162 -7.30 -3.37 -8.72
CA GLY A 162 -8.74 -3.52 -8.87
C GLY A 162 -9.49 -2.19 -8.85
N ALA A 163 -10.68 -2.19 -9.44
CA ALA A 163 -11.53 -1.00 -9.46
C ALA A 163 -11.89 -0.56 -8.04
N GLY A 164 -11.78 0.74 -7.77
CA GLY A 164 -12.13 1.32 -6.49
C GLY A 164 -11.02 1.33 -5.44
N ASP A 165 -9.88 0.66 -5.67
CA ASP A 165 -8.71 0.75 -4.78
C ASP A 165 -8.20 2.20 -4.71
N TRP A 166 -7.82 2.63 -3.52
CA TRP A 166 -7.40 4.00 -3.26
C TRP A 166 -6.40 4.11 -2.13
N TRP A 167 -5.57 5.14 -2.21
CA TRP A 167 -4.64 5.56 -1.15
C TRP A 167 -4.76 7.06 -0.92
N HIS A 168 -4.82 7.46 0.34
CA HIS A 168 -4.69 8.86 0.76
C HIS A 168 -3.29 9.05 1.31
N LEU A 169 -2.51 9.90 0.64
CA LEU A 169 -1.14 10.22 0.97
C LEU A 169 -1.04 11.69 1.41
N ARG A 170 -0.13 11.96 2.35
CA ARG A 170 0.21 13.31 2.83
C ARG A 170 1.71 13.54 2.72
N SER A 171 2.13 14.63 2.09
CA SER A 171 3.54 15.02 2.08
C SER A 171 3.99 15.54 3.45
N ASP A 172 5.24 15.35 3.82
CA ASP A 172 5.81 15.86 5.09
C ASP A 172 6.69 17.11 4.92
N GLY A 173 6.82 17.61 3.69
CA GLY A 173 7.74 18.71 3.35
C GLY A 173 9.23 18.32 3.37
N SER A 174 9.56 17.05 3.62
CA SER A 174 10.92 16.53 3.82
C SER A 174 11.21 15.28 2.98
N GLY A 175 10.63 15.19 1.78
CA GLY A 175 10.88 14.12 0.82
C GLY A 175 10.06 12.84 1.06
N ASN A 176 9.03 12.88 1.90
CA ASN A 176 8.20 11.69 2.12
C ASN A 176 6.70 11.94 1.94
N TRP A 177 6.03 10.88 1.49
CA TRP A 177 4.59 10.76 1.40
C TRP A 177 4.12 9.70 2.42
N TRP A 178 3.34 10.13 3.40
CA TRP A 178 2.79 9.29 4.45
C TRP A 178 1.39 8.81 4.10
N PRO A 179 1.10 7.50 4.18
CA PRO A 179 -0.25 7.00 4.06
C PRO A 179 -1.08 7.43 5.27
N VAL A 180 -2.16 8.17 5.02
CA VAL A 180 -3.15 8.59 6.02
C VAL A 180 -4.32 7.61 6.04
N GLY A 181 -4.63 7.00 4.89
CA GLY A 181 -5.67 6.01 4.73
C GLY A 181 -5.51 5.24 3.42
N ARG A 182 -6.18 4.10 3.31
CA ARG A 182 -6.25 3.30 2.09
C ARG A 182 -7.50 2.42 2.10
N PHE A 183 -7.87 1.87 0.95
CA PHE A 183 -9.06 1.03 0.81
C PHE A 183 -9.06 -0.16 1.76
N ASP A 184 -8.00 -0.98 1.76
CA ASP A 184 -7.91 -2.19 2.60
C ASP A 184 -6.81 -2.06 3.66
N GLY A 185 -7.19 -2.11 4.94
CA GLY A 185 -6.27 -1.99 6.08
C GLY A 185 -5.58 -3.28 6.52
N SER A 186 -5.80 -4.41 5.84
CA SER A 186 -5.30 -5.73 6.24
C SER A 186 -3.78 -5.80 6.17
N ALA A 187 -3.19 -6.56 7.11
CA ALA A 187 -1.75 -6.80 7.14
C ALA A 187 -1.28 -7.52 5.87
N LEU A 188 -0.11 -7.11 5.36
CA LEU A 188 0.53 -7.76 4.22
C LEU A 188 0.80 -9.24 4.55
N GLY A 189 0.56 -10.12 3.58
CA GLY A 189 0.77 -11.57 3.73
C GLY A 189 -0.34 -12.33 4.46
N ARG A 190 -1.41 -11.64 4.90
CA ARG A 190 -2.58 -12.30 5.47
C ARG A 190 -3.31 -13.13 4.41
N ILE A 191 -3.54 -14.41 4.71
CA ILE A 191 -4.41 -15.29 3.90
C ILE A 191 -5.87 -15.00 4.23
N VAL A 192 -6.68 -14.87 3.18
CA VAL A 192 -8.13 -14.72 3.23
C VAL A 192 -8.79 -15.80 2.37
N PHE A 193 -9.97 -16.25 2.78
CA PHE A 193 -10.82 -17.15 1.99
C PHE A 193 -12.06 -16.38 1.58
N GLU A 194 -12.42 -16.48 0.31
CA GLU A 194 -13.47 -15.69 -0.32
C GLU A 194 -14.59 -16.59 -0.84
N THR A 195 -15.80 -16.05 -0.93
CA THR A 195 -16.94 -16.71 -1.60
C THR A 195 -17.00 -16.39 -3.10
N SER A 196 -15.95 -15.76 -3.64
CA SER A 196 -15.85 -15.30 -5.03
C SER A 196 -14.56 -15.78 -5.68
N THR A 197 -14.60 -16.01 -6.99
CA THR A 197 -13.41 -16.33 -7.81
C THR A 197 -12.71 -15.07 -8.35
N ALA A 198 -13.37 -13.90 -8.29
CA ALA A 198 -12.76 -12.63 -8.61
C ALA A 198 -11.95 -12.10 -7.42
N LEU A 199 -10.79 -11.49 -7.69
CA LEU A 199 -9.98 -10.88 -6.65
C LEU A 199 -10.64 -9.58 -6.15
N SER A 200 -10.73 -9.45 -4.83
CA SER A 200 -11.10 -8.20 -4.16
C SER A 200 -10.08 -7.09 -4.49
N PRO A 201 -10.52 -5.83 -4.66
CA PRO A 201 -9.60 -4.70 -4.77
C PRO A 201 -8.82 -4.49 -3.46
N GLY A 202 -7.74 -3.71 -3.50
CA GLY A 202 -6.96 -3.38 -2.30
C GLY A 202 -5.75 -4.27 -2.03
N GLY A 203 -5.23 -4.94 -3.07
CA GLY A 203 -3.93 -5.62 -3.00
C GLY A 203 -3.97 -7.14 -2.91
N TYR A 204 -5.11 -7.78 -3.21
CA TYR A 204 -5.24 -9.23 -3.15
C TYR A 204 -4.65 -9.92 -4.39
N GLY A 205 -4.11 -11.12 -4.18
CA GLY A 205 -3.57 -11.99 -5.21
C GLY A 205 -3.86 -13.46 -4.90
N ALA A 206 -3.74 -14.31 -5.92
CA ALA A 206 -4.00 -15.74 -5.76
C ALA A 206 -2.85 -16.45 -5.02
N LEU A 207 -3.19 -17.48 -4.22
CA LEU A 207 -2.25 -18.36 -3.51
C LEU A 207 -1.83 -19.54 -4.40
N ASN A 208 -1.26 -19.23 -5.56
CA ASN A 208 -1.05 -20.17 -6.66
C ASN A 208 0.43 -20.34 -7.07
N GLY A 209 1.36 -20.08 -6.14
CA GLY A 209 2.79 -20.23 -6.47
C GLY A 209 3.32 -19.24 -7.51
N ARG A 210 2.60 -18.12 -7.74
CA ARG A 210 2.94 -17.14 -8.77
C ARG A 210 4.35 -16.59 -8.54
N GLU A 211 5.10 -16.46 -9.62
CA GLU A 211 6.38 -15.77 -9.65
C GLU A 211 6.19 -14.26 -9.74
N PHE A 212 6.99 -13.54 -8.96
CA PHE A 212 7.02 -12.10 -8.86
C PHE A 212 8.44 -11.60 -9.13
N LEU A 213 8.55 -10.43 -9.74
CA LEU A 213 9.80 -9.69 -9.85
C LEU A 213 10.01 -8.86 -8.58
N ARG A 214 11.19 -8.98 -7.95
CA ARG A 214 11.55 -8.19 -6.75
C ARG A 214 11.48 -6.69 -7.00
N ALA A 215 11.81 -6.25 -8.22
CA ALA A 215 11.76 -4.84 -8.61
C ALA A 215 10.32 -4.29 -8.71
N GLU A 216 9.34 -5.13 -9.02
CA GLU A 216 7.92 -4.73 -9.13
C GLU A 216 7.15 -4.90 -7.82
N TRP A 217 7.62 -5.79 -6.95
CA TRP A 217 7.00 -6.15 -5.68
C TRP A 217 8.00 -6.14 -4.51
N PRO A 218 8.74 -5.03 -4.30
CA PRO A 218 9.82 -4.98 -3.32
C PRO A 218 9.34 -5.22 -1.88
N TRP A 219 8.18 -4.67 -1.49
CA TRP A 219 7.60 -4.89 -0.17
C TRP A 219 7.17 -6.34 0.06
N LEU A 220 6.72 -7.03 -0.98
CA LEU A 220 6.33 -8.43 -0.89
C LEU A 220 7.56 -9.33 -0.78
N TRP A 221 8.65 -8.98 -1.46
CA TRP A 221 9.94 -9.63 -1.29
C TRP A 221 10.50 -9.43 0.12
N ASP A 222 10.50 -8.19 0.64
CA ASP A 222 10.95 -7.92 2.00
C ASP A 222 10.12 -8.71 3.03
N HIS A 223 8.79 -8.76 2.83
CA HIS A 223 7.92 -9.60 3.64
C HIS A 223 8.30 -11.07 3.54
N ALA A 224 8.51 -11.62 2.34
CA ALA A 224 8.90 -13.01 2.15
C ALA A 224 10.17 -13.34 2.96
N VAL A 225 11.22 -12.52 2.84
CA VAL A 225 12.49 -12.70 3.56
C VAL A 225 12.30 -12.61 5.07
N GLN A 226 11.56 -11.61 5.55
CA GLN A 226 11.40 -11.34 6.99
C GLN A 226 10.33 -12.21 7.66
N SER A 227 9.48 -12.90 6.89
CA SER A 227 8.37 -13.72 7.41
C SER A 227 8.82 -14.95 8.21
N GLY A 228 10.07 -15.40 8.04
CA GLY A 228 10.53 -16.70 8.52
C GLY A 228 9.94 -17.89 7.73
N MET A 229 9.24 -17.62 6.63
CA MET A 229 8.59 -18.63 5.77
C MET A 229 9.16 -18.65 4.34
N LEU A 230 10.33 -18.03 4.11
CA LEU A 230 11.07 -18.17 2.85
C LEU A 230 11.80 -19.51 2.81
N ARG A 231 11.54 -20.31 1.79
CA ARG A 231 12.09 -21.64 1.58
C ARG A 231 12.91 -21.72 0.30
N ALA A 232 13.71 -22.78 0.20
CA ALA A 232 14.43 -23.08 -1.04
C ALA A 232 13.44 -23.36 -2.18
N GLU A 233 13.82 -23.00 -3.41
CA GLU A 233 12.98 -23.22 -4.60
C GLU A 233 12.66 -24.70 -4.87
N ALA A 234 13.38 -25.65 -4.28
CA ALA A 234 13.03 -27.08 -4.36
C ALA A 234 11.88 -27.49 -3.42
N ASP A 235 11.51 -26.63 -2.46
CA ASP A 235 10.55 -26.91 -1.38
C ASP A 235 9.44 -25.83 -1.34
N ARG A 236 8.74 -25.69 -2.48
CA ARG A 236 7.79 -24.61 -2.83
C ARG A 236 6.39 -24.73 -2.22
N ALA A 237 6.27 -25.37 -1.06
CA ALA A 237 4.97 -25.61 -0.44
C ALA A 237 4.32 -24.32 0.08
N GLY A 238 3.56 -24.38 1.17
CA GLY A 238 2.87 -23.25 1.80
C GLY A 238 3.77 -22.14 2.37
N GLY A 239 4.96 -21.90 1.81
CA GLY A 239 5.84 -20.78 2.12
C GLY A 239 6.20 -20.00 0.86
N TRP A 240 6.90 -18.89 1.05
CA TRP A 240 7.53 -18.16 -0.05
C TRP A 240 8.72 -18.96 -0.59
N SER A 241 9.11 -18.76 -1.85
CA SER A 241 10.32 -19.40 -2.38
C SER A 241 11.25 -18.42 -3.09
N SER A 242 12.53 -18.78 -3.15
CA SER A 242 13.61 -17.91 -3.64
C SER A 242 13.54 -17.55 -5.12
N GLY A 243 12.69 -18.22 -5.92
CA GLY A 243 12.61 -18.04 -7.36
C GLY A 243 13.94 -18.41 -8.03
N ASP A 244 14.41 -17.55 -8.93
CA ASP A 244 15.71 -17.66 -9.59
C ASP A 244 16.91 -17.34 -8.67
N GLY A 245 16.65 -16.96 -7.41
CA GLY A 245 17.67 -16.58 -6.43
C GLY A 245 18.20 -15.14 -6.58
N ILE A 246 17.87 -14.43 -7.66
CA ILE A 246 18.46 -13.13 -8.01
C ILE A 246 17.38 -12.05 -8.16
N LYS A 247 16.45 -12.22 -9.11
CA LYS A 247 15.47 -11.20 -9.52
C LYS A 247 14.04 -11.57 -9.17
N THR A 248 13.75 -12.85 -9.00
CA THR A 248 12.40 -13.35 -8.76
C THR A 248 12.25 -13.93 -7.35
N PHE A 249 11.00 -14.20 -7.00
CA PHE A 249 10.56 -14.99 -5.84
C PHE A 249 9.15 -15.49 -6.15
N ARG A 250 8.65 -16.49 -5.42
CA ARG A 250 7.26 -16.96 -5.58
C ARG A 250 6.46 -16.80 -4.30
N GLY A 251 5.16 -16.52 -4.49
CA GLY A 251 4.19 -16.61 -3.43
C GLY A 251 3.91 -18.07 -3.02
N PRO A 252 3.23 -18.30 -1.88
CA PRO A 252 2.84 -19.64 -1.46
C PRO A 252 1.91 -20.34 -2.47
N GLU A 253 2.09 -21.66 -2.63
CA GLU A 253 1.13 -22.54 -3.30
C GLU A 253 0.29 -23.25 -2.22
N VAL A 254 -0.99 -22.90 -2.14
CA VAL A 254 -1.91 -23.37 -1.09
C VAL A 254 -3.10 -24.12 -1.69
N ARG A 255 -3.26 -24.14 -3.02
CA ARG A 255 -4.43 -24.76 -3.64
C ARG A 255 -4.41 -26.26 -3.40
N GLY A 256 -5.51 -26.79 -2.85
CA GLY A 256 -5.65 -28.20 -2.52
C GLY A 256 -4.98 -28.63 -1.22
N GLU A 257 -4.40 -27.71 -0.45
CA GLU A 257 -3.76 -27.99 0.83
C GLU A 257 -4.69 -27.69 2.01
N PHE A 258 -4.62 -28.52 3.05
CA PHE A 258 -5.26 -28.21 4.33
C PHE A 258 -4.35 -27.32 5.17
N LEU A 259 -4.94 -26.37 5.91
CA LEU A 259 -4.19 -25.55 6.84
C LEU A 259 -4.07 -26.26 8.19
N ARG A 260 -2.84 -26.52 8.62
CA ARG A 260 -2.52 -26.92 10.00
C ARG A 260 -1.89 -25.72 10.71
N MET A 261 -2.39 -25.41 11.90
CA MET A 261 -1.75 -24.40 12.74
C MET A 261 -0.36 -24.89 13.16
N LEU A 262 0.65 -24.04 12.97
CA LEU A 262 2.03 -24.31 13.36
C LEU A 262 2.10 -24.52 14.88
N ASP A 263 2.87 -25.52 15.30
CA ASP A 263 2.95 -25.97 16.69
C ASP A 263 3.54 -24.92 17.66
N GLU A 264 4.52 -24.15 17.20
CA GLU A 264 5.20 -23.09 17.95
C GLU A 264 5.54 -23.48 19.40
N GLN A 265 6.20 -24.63 19.57
CA GLN A 265 6.74 -25.15 20.84
C GLN A 265 5.71 -25.75 21.80
N ARG A 266 4.48 -26.04 21.33
CA ARG A 266 3.51 -26.84 22.07
C ARG A 266 3.90 -28.33 22.13
N ASN A 267 4.82 -28.78 21.29
CA ASN A 267 5.36 -30.14 21.18
C ASN A 267 4.31 -31.21 20.77
N ILE A 268 3.26 -30.81 20.05
CA ILE A 268 2.30 -31.72 19.41
C ILE A 268 2.79 -32.14 18.02
N ASP A 269 3.31 -31.19 17.24
CA ASP A 269 3.93 -31.42 15.92
C ASP A 269 5.37 -30.91 15.95
N ALA A 270 6.19 -31.54 16.81
CA ALA A 270 7.56 -31.11 17.09
C ALA A 270 8.43 -31.19 15.82
N GLY A 271 9.18 -30.12 15.55
CA GLY A 271 10.04 -30.01 14.36
C GLY A 271 9.32 -29.57 13.09
N ARG A 272 8.00 -29.35 13.12
CA ARG A 272 7.25 -28.76 12.00
C ARG A 272 7.76 -27.35 11.72
N VAL A 273 8.19 -27.10 10.49
CA VAL A 273 8.71 -25.80 10.05
C VAL A 273 7.58 -24.98 9.41
N ALA A 274 7.54 -23.66 9.67
CA ALA A 274 6.58 -22.76 9.04
C ALA A 274 6.64 -22.87 7.49
N GLY A 275 5.47 -22.94 6.86
CA GLY A 275 5.30 -23.08 5.42
C GLY A 275 5.66 -24.45 4.84
N SER A 276 6.08 -25.42 5.68
CA SER A 276 6.33 -26.79 5.20
C SER A 276 5.03 -27.50 4.88
N TRP A 277 5.05 -28.37 3.87
CA TRP A 277 3.97 -29.32 3.62
C TRP A 277 4.24 -30.66 4.30
N GLN A 278 3.18 -31.42 4.56
CA GLN A 278 3.22 -32.80 5.04
C GLN A 278 2.31 -33.61 4.14
N THR A 279 2.76 -34.81 3.78
CA THR A 279 1.91 -35.76 3.08
C THR A 279 0.69 -36.11 3.94
N GLY A 280 -0.40 -36.49 3.27
CA GLY A 280 -1.55 -37.03 3.97
C GLY A 280 -1.29 -38.40 4.57
N THR A 281 -2.23 -38.87 5.38
CA THR A 281 -2.16 -40.21 5.97
C THR A 281 -2.74 -41.22 5.01
N ASN A 282 -1.86 -42.07 4.46
CA ASN A 282 -2.24 -43.18 3.60
C ASN A 282 -2.88 -44.29 4.43
N ILE A 283 -3.96 -44.84 3.91
CA ILE A 283 -4.65 -46.01 4.46
C ILE A 283 -4.64 -47.13 3.44
N ALA A 284 -4.53 -48.37 3.92
CA ALA A 284 -4.66 -49.52 3.06
C ALA A 284 -6.06 -49.58 2.45
N GLY A 285 -6.11 -49.90 1.16
CA GLY A 285 -7.33 -50.06 0.38
C GLY A 285 -7.32 -51.35 -0.42
N ASP A 286 -8.27 -51.44 -1.34
CA ASP A 286 -8.49 -52.56 -2.24
C ASP A 286 -8.30 -52.08 -3.69
N ASN A 287 -7.68 -52.91 -4.54
CA ASN A 287 -7.57 -52.64 -5.98
C ASN A 287 -8.82 -53.08 -6.76
N GLY A 288 -9.82 -53.64 -6.08
CA GLY A 288 -11.07 -54.11 -6.67
C GLY A 288 -10.95 -55.40 -7.47
N SER A 289 -9.82 -56.10 -7.39
CA SER A 289 -9.58 -57.35 -8.14
C SER A 289 -9.99 -58.60 -7.35
N ALA A 290 -9.79 -58.60 -6.04
CA ALA A 290 -10.16 -59.70 -5.15
C ALA A 290 -10.15 -59.22 -3.69
N PRO A 291 -10.95 -59.81 -2.78
CA PRO A 291 -10.85 -59.54 -1.36
C PRO A 291 -9.45 -59.88 -0.87
N ALA A 292 -8.71 -58.87 -0.41
CA ALA A 292 -7.38 -59.04 0.14
C ALA A 292 -7.27 -58.31 1.48
N VAL A 293 -6.59 -58.94 2.44
CA VAL A 293 -6.30 -58.33 3.74
C VAL A 293 -4.89 -57.77 3.68
N HIS A 294 -4.78 -56.44 3.62
CA HIS A 294 -3.50 -55.73 3.62
C HIS A 294 -3.27 -55.06 4.98
N ALA A 295 -2.02 -55.10 5.44
CA ALA A 295 -1.59 -54.46 6.68
C ALA A 295 -0.44 -53.49 6.40
N ILE A 296 -0.29 -52.51 7.29
CA ILE A 296 0.80 -51.52 7.22
C ILE A 296 2.09 -52.18 7.72
N GLY A 297 3.03 -52.44 6.81
CA GLY A 297 4.34 -53.02 7.15
C GLY A 297 5.31 -52.04 7.83
N ASN A 298 5.16 -50.73 7.57
CA ASN A 298 5.96 -49.68 8.19
C ASN A 298 5.12 -48.43 8.43
N LEU A 299 4.91 -48.05 9.69
CA LEU A 299 4.11 -46.89 10.05
C LEU A 299 4.73 -45.56 9.56
N ALA A 300 6.07 -45.51 9.45
CA ALA A 300 6.77 -44.30 9.04
C ALA A 300 6.53 -43.93 7.56
N THR A 301 6.05 -44.87 6.73
CA THR A 301 5.86 -44.64 5.29
C THR A 301 4.45 -44.20 4.91
N ILE A 302 3.51 -44.17 5.85
CA ILE A 302 2.11 -43.86 5.56
C ILE A 302 1.70 -42.44 5.97
N GLY A 303 2.61 -41.60 6.47
CA GLY A 303 2.28 -40.22 6.85
C GLY A 303 1.27 -40.12 8.01
N ALA A 304 1.24 -41.11 8.89
CA ALA A 304 0.47 -41.07 10.13
C ALA A 304 1.13 -40.11 11.12
N ASP A 305 0.31 -39.30 11.80
CA ASP A 305 0.80 -38.50 12.92
C ASP A 305 1.07 -39.41 14.13
N PRO A 306 2.11 -39.13 14.93
CA PRO A 306 2.38 -39.87 16.15
C PRO A 306 1.21 -39.72 17.13
N THR A 307 0.90 -40.80 17.86
CA THR A 307 -0.17 -40.80 18.87
C THR A 307 0.24 -41.60 20.11
N ALA A 308 -0.17 -41.14 21.28
CA ALA A 308 -0.06 -41.87 22.53
C ALA A 308 -1.23 -42.83 22.78
N PHE A 309 -2.18 -42.92 21.83
CA PHE A 309 -3.34 -43.79 21.94
C PHE A 309 -2.92 -45.27 21.97
N LEU A 310 -3.35 -45.99 23.00
CA LEU A 310 -3.12 -47.43 23.15
C LEU A 310 -4.41 -48.19 22.80
N GLY A 311 -4.48 -48.68 21.56
CA GLY A 311 -5.56 -49.56 21.09
C GLY A 311 -5.24 -51.04 21.30
N LEU A 312 -6.28 -51.89 21.32
CA LEU A 312 -6.10 -53.34 21.23
C LEU A 312 -5.61 -53.71 19.83
N THR A 313 -4.45 -54.35 19.74
CA THR A 313 -3.85 -54.80 18.48
C THR A 313 -3.73 -56.32 18.50
N TYR A 314 -4.37 -56.97 17.53
CA TYR A 314 -4.18 -58.39 17.26
C TYR A 314 -3.14 -58.53 16.15
N TYR A 315 -2.11 -59.34 16.38
CA TYR A 315 -1.03 -59.58 15.42
C TYR A 315 -1.12 -60.99 14.84
N VAL A 316 -1.02 -61.08 13.52
CA VAL A 316 -0.87 -62.34 12.77
C VAL A 316 0.35 -62.17 11.87
N THR A 317 1.28 -63.13 11.91
CA THR A 317 2.46 -63.11 11.03
C THR A 317 2.03 -63.32 9.57
N ALA A 318 2.42 -62.41 8.68
CA ALA A 318 2.17 -62.58 7.26
C ALA A 318 3.01 -63.73 6.69
N THR A 319 2.40 -64.58 5.86
CA THR A 319 3.09 -65.67 5.15
C THR A 319 3.88 -65.17 3.94
N ASN A 320 3.53 -64.02 3.37
CA ASN A 320 4.21 -63.34 2.26
C ASN A 320 4.25 -61.82 2.51
N ALA A 321 5.28 -61.13 2.01
CA ALA A 321 5.40 -59.68 2.07
C ALA A 321 5.68 -59.12 0.66
N GLU A 322 4.76 -58.30 0.16
CA GLU A 322 4.83 -57.70 -1.17
C GLU A 322 4.57 -56.19 -1.07
N ASN A 323 5.28 -55.40 -1.90
CA ASN A 323 5.05 -53.96 -1.99
C ASN A 323 4.05 -53.67 -3.11
N PHE A 324 2.82 -53.33 -2.72
CA PHE A 324 1.75 -53.01 -3.64
C PHE A 324 1.76 -51.53 -4.07
N SER A 325 1.34 -51.28 -5.32
CA SER A 325 1.33 -49.97 -5.96
C SER A 325 0.06 -49.15 -5.66
N ALA A 326 -0.05 -47.97 -6.28
CA ALA A 326 -1.08 -46.96 -6.03
C ALA A 326 -2.56 -47.42 -5.90
N PRO A 327 -3.10 -48.41 -6.66
CA PRO A 327 -4.53 -48.77 -6.52
C PRO A 327 -4.90 -49.37 -5.16
N TYR A 328 -3.92 -49.80 -4.35
CA TYR A 328 -4.15 -50.38 -3.02
C TYR A 328 -4.06 -49.37 -1.88
N TRP A 329 -3.91 -48.07 -2.18
CA TRP A 329 -3.72 -47.04 -1.17
C TRP A 329 -4.74 -45.91 -1.35
N GLY A 330 -5.40 -45.54 -0.26
CA GLY A 330 -6.22 -44.33 -0.15
C GLY A 330 -5.57 -43.32 0.78
N MET A 331 -6.11 -42.10 0.85
CA MET A 331 -5.63 -41.06 1.75
C MET A 331 -6.79 -40.57 2.63
N ALA A 332 -6.69 -40.81 3.94
CA ALA A 332 -7.76 -40.47 4.90
C ALA A 332 -7.63 -39.02 5.41
N ARG A 333 -6.40 -38.62 5.78
CA ARG A 333 -6.08 -37.22 6.11
C ARG A 333 -5.44 -36.59 4.88
N PRO A 334 -5.96 -35.48 4.33
CA PRO A 334 -5.35 -34.80 3.20
C PRO A 334 -3.97 -34.22 3.53
N ARG A 335 -3.23 -33.84 2.47
CA ARG A 335 -1.99 -33.07 2.61
C ARG A 335 -2.27 -31.75 3.34
N ASN A 336 -1.28 -31.29 4.10
CA ASN A 336 -1.41 -30.04 4.83
C ASN A 336 -0.13 -29.21 4.82
N ILE A 337 -0.30 -27.91 5.02
CA ILE A 337 0.75 -26.91 5.19
C ILE A 337 0.68 -26.28 6.57
N ALA A 338 1.83 -25.94 7.15
CA ALA A 338 1.92 -25.37 8.49
C ALA A 338 1.97 -23.84 8.47
N TYR A 339 0.94 -23.18 9.01
CA TYR A 339 0.87 -21.72 9.08
C TYR A 339 0.79 -21.23 10.52
N PRO A 340 1.48 -20.13 10.86
CA PRO A 340 1.39 -19.55 12.20
C PRO A 340 -0.04 -19.13 12.54
N GLY A 341 -0.49 -19.49 13.75
CA GLY A 341 -1.73 -18.96 14.31
C GLY A 341 -1.49 -17.55 14.83
N ARG A 342 -2.28 -16.57 14.38
CA ARG A 342 -2.16 -15.17 14.84
C ARG A 342 -3.53 -14.62 15.18
N LEU A 343 -3.62 -13.89 16.29
CA LEU A 343 -4.79 -13.13 16.70
C LEU A 343 -4.44 -11.65 16.61
N LYS A 344 -5.25 -10.86 15.92
CA LYS A 344 -5.08 -9.40 15.90
C LYS A 344 -5.49 -8.84 17.26
N LEU A 345 -4.59 -8.12 17.92
CA LEU A 345 -4.82 -7.56 19.25
C LEU A 345 -5.12 -6.05 19.25
N ILE A 346 -4.72 -5.32 18.20
CA ILE A 346 -5.06 -3.93 17.88
C ILE A 346 -5.04 -3.73 16.35
#